data_AF-A0AA95LYU7-F1
#
_entry.id   AF-A0AA95LYU7-F1
#
_cell.length_a   1.000
_cell.length_b   1.000
_cell.length_c   1.000
_cell.angle_alpha   90.00
_cell.angle_beta   90.00
_cell.angle_gamma   90.00
#
_symmetry.space_group_name_H-M   'P 1'
#
loop_
_entity.id
_entity.type
_entity.pdbx_description
1 polymer ?
#
loop_
_entity_poly.entity_id
_entity_poly.type
_entity_poly.pdbx_seq_one_letter_code
_entity_poly.pdbx_strand_id
1 'polypeptide(L)'
;MTIENLKEVVVKELENQYTLQEKVFEAKNFTVYIATHRENKLAYNQLLLIKHLYNEKPSVHIWYKEISTAATELEIAKEVTEAIQSGFINED
;
A
#
# COMPACT_ATOMS: atom_id res chain seq x y z
N MET A 1 11.73 14.68 -4.20
CA MET A 1 10.84 14.43 -3.05
C MET A 1 11.69 13.92 -1.90
N THR A 2 11.66 14.54 -0.73
CA THR A 2 12.38 14.03 0.45
C THR A 2 11.54 12.94 1.14
N ILE A 3 12.20 12.02 1.84
CA ILE A 3 11.55 10.94 2.61
C ILE A 3 10.52 11.51 3.62
N GLU A 4 10.76 12.71 4.13
CA GLU A 4 9.86 13.43 5.04
C GLU A 4 8.50 13.78 4.39
N ASN A 5 8.48 14.14 3.10
CA ASN A 5 7.23 14.43 2.39
C ASN A 5 6.38 13.18 2.15
N LEU A 6 7.03 12.03 1.94
CA LEU A 6 6.34 10.75 1.81
C LEU A 6 5.66 10.36 3.12
N LYS A 7 6.39 10.55 4.22
CA LYS A 7 5.90 10.29 5.58
C LYS A 7 4.70 11.18 5.90
N GLU A 8 4.75 12.45 5.54
CA GLU A 8 3.61 13.37 5.74
C GLU A 8 2.36 12.98 4.93
N VAL A 9 2.51 12.51 3.69
CA VAL A 9 1.35 12.06 2.88
C VAL A 9 0.75 10.80 3.46
N VAL A 10 1.60 9.85 3.86
CA VAL A 10 1.16 8.65 4.57
C VAL A 10 0.42 9.01 5.86
N VAL A 11 0.99 9.90 6.66
CA VAL A 11 0.40 10.39 7.91
C VAL A 11 -0.96 11.04 7.63
N LYS A 12 -1.05 11.95 6.66
CA LYS A 12 -2.27 12.71 6.40
C LYS A 12 -3.39 11.89 5.76
N GLU A 13 -3.07 11.05 4.79
CA GLU A 13 -4.10 10.29 4.04
C GLU A 13 -4.47 8.97 4.73
N LEU A 14 -3.53 8.35 5.46
CA LEU A 14 -3.72 6.97 5.92
C LEU A 14 -3.79 6.82 7.42
N GLU A 15 -3.13 7.64 8.25
CA GLU A 15 -3.14 7.38 9.69
C GLU A 15 -4.54 7.44 10.32
N ASN A 16 -5.53 8.08 9.71
CA ASN A 16 -6.88 8.08 10.27
C ASN A 16 -7.63 6.76 10.02
N GLN A 17 -7.27 5.99 8.98
CA GLN A 17 -8.02 4.80 8.56
C GLN A 17 -7.19 3.51 8.54
N TYR A 18 -5.87 3.62 8.48
CA TYR A 18 -4.95 2.53 8.23
C TYR A 18 -3.74 2.58 9.15
N THR A 19 -3.26 1.40 9.51
CA THR A 19 -1.97 1.21 10.18
C THR A 19 -1.04 0.52 9.20
N LEU A 20 0.04 1.20 8.79
CA LEU A 20 1.10 0.59 8.02
C LEU A 20 1.81 -0.49 8.85
N GLN A 21 2.03 -1.65 8.25
CA GLN A 21 2.74 -2.77 8.87
C GLN A 21 4.13 -2.94 8.26
N GLU A 22 4.21 -3.59 7.10
CA GLU A 22 5.46 -4.01 6.48
C GLU A 22 5.63 -3.37 5.10
N LYS A 23 6.87 -3.00 4.77
CA LYS A 23 7.25 -2.59 3.42
C LYS A 23 7.59 -3.84 2.61
N VAL A 24 6.73 -4.22 1.67
CA VAL A 24 6.89 -5.46 0.89
C VAL A 24 7.56 -5.25 -0.46
N PHE A 25 7.55 -4.02 -0.98
CA PHE A 25 8.22 -3.69 -2.24
C PHE A 25 8.63 -2.22 -2.30
N GLU A 26 9.78 -1.94 -2.89
CA GLU A 26 10.27 -0.58 -3.10
C GLU A 26 10.89 -0.45 -4.50
N ALA A 27 10.43 0.55 -5.25
CA ALA A 27 10.96 0.93 -6.53
C ALA A 27 11.27 2.44 -6.55
N LYS A 28 11.93 2.87 -7.63
CA LYS A 28 12.34 4.28 -7.80
C LYS A 28 11.19 5.28 -7.73
N ASN A 29 9.98 4.89 -8.12
CA ASN A 29 8.83 5.79 -8.27
C ASN A 29 7.64 5.42 -7.39
N PHE A 30 7.67 4.28 -6.70
CA PHE A 30 6.60 3.85 -5.82
C PHE A 30 7.11 2.87 -4.76
N THR A 31 6.35 2.75 -3.68
CA THR A 31 6.59 1.79 -2.60
C THR A 31 5.28 1.11 -2.24
N VAL A 32 5.31 -0.19 -1.99
CA VAL A 32 4.14 -0.96 -1.58
C VAL A 32 4.31 -1.38 -0.12
N TYR A 33 3.28 -1.13 0.66
CA TYR A 33 3.18 -1.52 2.06
C TYR A 33 1.99 -2.46 2.26
N ILE A 34 2.10 -3.34 3.24
CA ILE A 34 0.94 -3.95 3.87
C ILE A 34 0.37 -2.96 4.88
N ALA A 35 -0.94 -2.75 4.85
CA ALA A 35 -1.66 -1.94 5.79
C ALA A 35 -2.87 -2.70 6.33
N THR A 36 -3.21 -2.46 7.59
CA THR A 36 -4.43 -2.98 8.20
C THR A 36 -5.38 -1.82 8.45
N HIS A 37 -6.64 -1.94 8.06
CA HIS A 37 -7.63 -0.90 8.32
C HIS A 37 -7.95 -0.83 9.81
N ARG A 38 -7.86 0.36 10.43
CA ARG A 38 -7.99 0.57 11.88
C ARG A 38 -9.39 0.25 12.41
N GLU A 39 -10.43 0.55 11.64
CA GLU A 39 -11.81 0.23 12.05
C GLU A 39 -12.21 -1.22 11.72
N ASN A 40 -11.33 -2.00 11.07
CA ASN A 40 -11.72 -3.33 10.60
C ASN A 40 -11.77 -4.32 11.76
N LYS A 41 -12.96 -4.88 11.96
CA LYS A 41 -13.20 -6.06 12.82
C LYS A 41 -12.71 -7.36 12.20
N LEU A 42 -12.34 -7.33 10.91
CA LEU A 42 -11.91 -8.50 10.15
C LEU A 42 -10.38 -8.53 10.05
N ALA A 43 -9.81 -9.71 10.26
CA ALA A 43 -8.38 -9.99 10.28
C ALA A 43 -7.80 -10.09 8.85
N TYR A 44 -7.97 -9.04 8.05
CA TYR A 44 -7.42 -8.96 6.70
C TYR A 44 -6.45 -7.79 6.57
N ASN A 45 -5.37 -8.07 5.86
CA ASN A 45 -4.38 -7.12 5.40
C ASN A 45 -4.79 -6.59 4.03
N GLN A 46 -4.43 -5.34 3.75
CA GLN A 46 -4.60 -4.69 2.45
C GLN A 46 -3.23 -4.26 1.92
N LEU A 47 -3.12 -4.18 0.59
CA LEU A 47 -1.94 -3.62 -0.05
C LEU A 47 -2.15 -2.15 -0.34
N LEU A 48 -1.14 -1.37 0.03
CA LEU A 48 -1.12 0.05 -0.15
C LEU A 48 0.03 0.43 -1.04
N LEU A 49 -0.29 0.99 -2.20
CA LEU A 49 0.68 1.59 -3.10
C LEU A 49 0.81 3.08 -2.78
N ILE A 50 2.04 3.52 -2.51
CA ILE A 50 2.37 4.93 -2.41
C ILE A 50 3.22 5.29 -3.63
N LYS A 51 2.64 6.05 -4.56
CA LYS A 51 3.37 6.60 -5.71
C LYS A 51 4.11 7.86 -5.27
N HIS A 52 5.39 7.92 -5.58
CA HIS A 52 6.29 9.02 -5.22
C HIS A 52 7.02 9.62 -6.43
N LEU A 53 6.33 9.60 -7.58
CA LEU A 53 6.78 10.13 -8.86
C LEU A 53 7.52 11.46 -8.68
N TYR A 54 8.75 11.50 -9.19
CA TYR A 54 9.62 12.66 -9.05
C TYR A 54 8.98 13.85 -9.78
N ASN A 55 8.75 14.94 -9.05
CA ASN A 55 8.08 16.19 -9.47
C ASN A 55 6.54 16.19 -9.43
N GLU A 56 5.89 15.13 -8.94
CA GLU A 56 4.44 15.12 -8.69
C GLU A 56 4.14 15.05 -7.19
N LYS A 57 2.92 15.47 -6.81
CA LYS A 57 2.45 15.28 -5.43
C LYS A 57 2.38 13.78 -5.16
N PRO A 58 2.90 13.27 -4.03
CA PRO A 58 2.77 11.86 -3.70
C PRO A 58 1.28 11.51 -3.67
N SER A 59 0.93 10.36 -4.23
CA SER A 59 -0.45 9.90 -4.25
C SER A 59 -0.53 8.48 -3.69
N VAL A 60 -1.54 8.29 -2.86
CA VAL A 60 -1.83 7.01 -2.23
C VAL A 60 -2.90 6.30 -3.04
N HIS A 61 -2.65 5.03 -3.39
CA HIS A 61 -3.63 4.16 -4.01
C HIS A 61 -3.80 2.93 -3.11
N ILE A 62 -5.03 2.66 -2.70
CA ILE A 62 -5.38 1.52 -1.86
C ILE A 62 -5.88 0.41 -2.79
N TRP A 63 -5.27 -0.76 -2.69
CA TRP A 63 -5.73 -1.95 -3.37
C TRP A 63 -6.63 -2.74 -2.42
N TYR A 64 -7.94 -2.72 -2.68
CA TYR A 64 -8.95 -3.34 -1.81
C TYR A 64 -9.07 -4.84 -2.04
N LYS A 65 -7.94 -5.56 -1.99
CA LYS A 65 -7.94 -7.03 -1.97
C LYS A 65 -7.61 -7.50 -0.56
N GLU A 66 -8.47 -8.36 -0.04
CA GLU A 66 -8.32 -8.94 1.29
C GLU A 66 -7.22 -10.00 1.25
N ILE A 67 -6.08 -9.69 1.87
CA ILE A 67 -4.99 -10.63 2.08
C ILE A 67 -5.13 -11.19 3.50
N SER A 68 -5.10 -12.51 3.63
CA SER A 68 -5.09 -13.15 4.95
C SER A 68 -3.90 -12.64 5.77
N THR A 69 -4.09 -12.37 7.07
CA THR A 69 -2.97 -12.07 7.97
C THR A 69 -1.96 -13.21 8.11
N ALA A 70 -2.35 -14.43 7.71
CA ALA A 70 -1.49 -15.61 7.67
C ALA A 70 -0.91 -15.90 6.28
N ALA A 71 -1.09 -15.00 5.31
CA ALA A 71 -0.54 -15.16 3.96
C ALA A 71 0.98 -15.28 4.02
N THR A 72 1.51 -16.23 3.24
CA THR A 72 2.95 -16.42 3.10
C THR A 72 3.58 -15.29 2.30
N GLU A 73 4.90 -15.10 2.43
CA GLU A 73 5.65 -14.14 1.61
C GLU A 73 5.45 -14.37 0.10
N LEU A 74 5.31 -15.64 -0.33
CA LEU A 74 5.06 -15.99 -1.72
C LEU A 74 3.67 -15.53 -2.19
N GLU A 75 2.64 -15.71 -1.37
CA GLU A 75 1.29 -15.23 -1.66
C GLU A 75 1.27 -13.71 -1.73
N ILE A 76 1.88 -13.03 -0.75
CA ILE A 76 2.01 -11.56 -0.74
C ILE A 76 2.75 -11.08 -2.01
N ALA A 77 3.87 -11.71 -2.37
CA ALA A 77 4.63 -11.33 -3.56
C ALA A 77 3.82 -11.52 -4.85
N LYS A 78 3.02 -12.60 -4.94
CA LYS A 78 2.11 -12.83 -6.07
C LYS A 78 1.07 -11.71 -6.15
N GLU A 79 0.41 -11.39 -5.04
CA GLU A 79 -0.61 -10.34 -4.96
C GLU A 79 -0.05 -8.96 -5.33
N VAL A 80 1.15 -8.63 -4.82
CA VAL A 80 1.87 -7.40 -5.17
C VAL A 80 2.18 -7.36 -6.67
N THR A 81 2.61 -8.50 -7.25
CA THR A 81 2.91 -8.59 -8.68
C THR A 81 1.65 -8.39 -9.52
N GLU A 82 0.54 -9.03 -9.16
CA GLU A 82 -0.75 -8.86 -9.83
C GLU A 82 -1.22 -7.39 -9.76
N ALA A 83 -1.12 -6.76 -8.59
CA ALA A 83 -1.50 -5.36 -8.41
C ALA A 83 -0.60 -4.41 -9.22
N ILE A 84 0.71 -4.67 -9.32
CA ILE A 84 1.61 -3.90 -10.19
C ILE A 84 1.23 -4.09 -11.67
N GLN A 85 0.94 -5.32 -12.09
CA GLN A 85 0.60 -5.64 -13.48
C GLN A 85 -0.75 -5.05 -13.91
N SER A 86 -1.74 -5.00 -13.00
CA SER A 86 -3.01 -4.32 -13.23
C SER A 86 -2.90 -2.79 -13.19
N GLY A 87 -1.71 -2.25 -12.88
CA GLY A 87 -1.50 -0.81 -12.71
C GLY A 87 -2.12 -0.24 -11.43
N PHE A 88 -2.49 -1.11 -10.48
CA PHE A 88 -3.28 -0.77 -9.29
C PHE A 88 -4.61 -0.08 -9.64
N ILE A 89 -5.19 -0.45 -10.79
CA ILE A 89 -6.52 -0.01 -11.19
C ILE A 89 -7.52 -0.88 -10.42
N ASN A 90 -8.29 -0.28 -9.51
CA ASN A 90 -9.48 -0.96 -8.99
C ASN A 90 -10.36 -1.28 -10.20
N GLU A 91 -10.46 -2.56 -10.54
CA GLU A 91 -11.62 -3.03 -11.28
C GLU A 91 -12.77 -3.00 -10.26
N ASP A 92 -13.55 -1.92 -10.30
CA ASP A 92 -14.84 -1.79 -9.60
C ASP A 92 -15.75 -2.99 -9.89
#